data_AF-A0A8J8KGY6-F1
#
_entry.id   AF-A0A8J8KGY6-F1
#
_cell.length_a   1.000
_cell.length_b   1.000
_cell.length_c   1.000
_cell.angle_alpha   90.00
_cell.angle_beta   90.00
_cell.angle_gamma   90.00
#
_symmetry.space_group_name_H-M   'P 1'
#
loop_
_entity.id
_entity.type
_entity.pdbx_description
1 polymer ?
#
loop_
_entity_poly.entity_id
_entity_poly.type
_entity_poly.pdbx_seq_one_letter_code
_entity_poly.pdbx_strand_id
1 'polypeptide(L)'
;MPMETYRLEVREIETNGIDADVYGADDVIEESTRVAYADHDLEPPASRDEEPSYTEEITADVTTLDLQYERDDGGFEFRLLGDRDELTRVRVDDEEWDLN
;
A
#
# COMPACT_ATOMS: atom_id res chain seq x y z
N MET A 1 14.55 -16.54 -12.72
CA MET A 1 15.46 -16.19 -11.62
C MET A 1 15.11 -17.15 -10.49
N PRO A 2 15.48 -17.00 -9.20
CA PRO A 2 14.75 -17.70 -8.16
C PRO A 2 13.45 -16.96 -7.83
N MET A 3 12.40 -17.70 -7.48
CA MET A 3 11.18 -17.13 -6.90
C MET A 3 11.54 -16.44 -5.59
N GLU A 4 11.15 -15.17 -5.46
CA GLU A 4 11.34 -14.35 -4.27
C GLU A 4 9.99 -14.04 -3.64
N THR A 5 9.95 -13.95 -2.31
CA THR A 5 8.74 -13.55 -1.59
C THR A 5 8.85 -12.08 -1.23
N TYR A 6 7.82 -11.34 -1.58
CA TYR A 6 7.63 -9.93 -1.28
C TYR A 6 6.45 -9.78 -0.34
N ARG A 7 6.51 -8.81 0.57
CA ARG A 7 5.42 -8.47 1.47
C ARG A 7 5.02 -7.01 1.24
N LEU A 8 3.84 -6.79 0.67
CA LEU A 8 3.25 -5.47 0.57
C LEU A 8 2.52 -5.17 1.88
N GLU A 9 2.91 -4.08 2.54
CA GLU A 9 2.28 -3.57 3.74
C GLU A 9 1.74 -2.17 3.47
N VAL A 10 0.43 -2.00 3.56
CA VAL A 10 -0.26 -0.72 3.39
C VAL A 10 -0.84 -0.35 4.75
N ARG A 11 -0.41 0.76 5.35
CA ARG A 11 -0.83 1.18 6.69
C ARG A 11 -1.13 2.66 6.73
N GLU A 12 -2.09 3.04 7.56
CA GLU A 12 -2.21 4.44 7.94
C GLU A 12 -1.00 4.86 8.79
N ILE A 13 -0.58 6.12 8.63
CA ILE A 13 0.44 6.74 9.46
C ILE A 13 -0.11 7.94 10.24
N GLU A 14 0.42 8.15 11.43
CA GLU A 14 0.12 9.25 12.35
C GLU A 14 0.19 10.66 11.72
N THR A 15 0.85 10.81 10.56
CA THR A 15 0.99 12.09 9.84
C THR A 15 -0.21 12.39 8.91
N ASN A 16 -1.35 11.70 9.07
CA ASN A 16 -2.53 11.81 8.20
C ASN A 16 -2.22 11.41 6.74
N GLY A 17 -1.89 10.14 6.56
CA GLY A 17 -1.66 9.57 5.25
C GLY A 17 -1.58 8.05 5.27
N ILE A 18 -1.33 7.48 4.10
CA ILE A 18 -1.10 6.05 3.92
C ILE A 18 0.35 5.85 3.49
N ASP A 19 1.00 4.89 4.12
CA ASP A 19 2.34 4.42 3.79
C ASP A 19 2.20 3.00 3.25
N ALA A 20 2.74 2.76 2.05
CA ALA A 20 2.69 1.46 1.41
C ALA A 20 4.13 1.03 1.06
N ASP A 21 4.62 0.04 1.79
CA ASP A 21 5.97 -0.48 1.69
C ASP A 21 5.96 -1.89 1.12
N VAL A 22 6.94 -2.20 0.28
CA VAL A 22 7.19 -3.55 -0.24
C VAL A 22 8.50 -4.05 0.34
N TYR A 23 8.40 -5.08 1.18
CA TYR A 23 9.54 -5.76 1.78
C TYR A 23 9.93 -6.98 0.94
N GLY A 24 11.21 -7.12 0.61
CA GLY A 24 11.76 -8.32 0.00
C GLY A 24 12.04 -9.45 1.01
N ALA A 25 12.68 -10.53 0.55
CA ALA A 25 12.96 -11.72 1.35
C ALA A 25 13.90 -11.48 2.55
N ASP A 26 14.68 -10.39 2.53
CA ASP A 26 15.58 -9.97 3.60
C ASP A 26 14.96 -8.91 4.54
N ASP A 27 13.64 -8.70 4.50
CA ASP A 27 12.93 -7.62 5.22
C ASP A 27 13.47 -6.20 4.87
N VAL A 28 14.07 -6.06 3.68
CA VAL A 28 14.52 -4.78 3.13
C VAL A 28 13.39 -4.19 2.30
N ILE A 29 13.15 -2.87 2.44
CA ILE A 29 12.22 -2.13 1.59
C ILE A 29 12.82 -2.10 0.18
N GLU A 30 12.22 -2.87 -0.72
CA GLU A 30 12.56 -2.86 -2.14
C GLU A 30 11.95 -1.63 -2.80
N GLU A 31 10.75 -1.24 -2.35
CA GLU A 31 10.05 -0.09 -2.86
C GLU A 31 8.99 0.43 -1.88
N SER A 32 8.69 1.72 -1.96
CA SER A 32 7.71 2.36 -1.08
C SER A 32 7.02 3.54 -1.75
N THR A 33 5.75 3.72 -1.40
CA THR A 33 4.94 4.87 -1.79
C THR A 33 4.21 5.45 -0.60
N ARG A 34 3.96 6.76 -0.65
CA ARG A 34 3.26 7.49 0.40
C ARG A 34 2.16 8.35 -0.19
N VAL A 35 1.02 8.34 0.47
CA VAL A 35 -0.15 9.13 0.12
C VAL A 35 -0.46 10.04 1.29
N ALA A 36 -0.58 11.35 1.02
CA ALA A 36 -0.99 12.30 2.04
C ALA A 36 -2.49 12.57 1.89
N TYR A 37 -3.27 12.45 2.96
CA TYR A 37 -4.70 12.74 2.91
C TYR A 37 -4.98 14.21 2.53
N ALA A 38 -4.08 15.11 2.91
CA ALA A 38 -4.13 16.52 2.54
C ALA A 38 -4.05 16.79 1.02
N ASP A 39 -3.50 15.87 0.21
CA ASP A 39 -3.47 16.01 -1.26
C ASP A 39 -4.84 15.72 -1.89
N HIS A 40 -5.73 15.08 -1.11
CA HIS A 40 -7.04 14.60 -1.54
C HIS A 40 -8.20 15.19 -0.72
N ASP A 41 -7.95 16.26 0.05
CA ASP A 41 -8.93 16.91 0.94
C ASP A 41 -9.63 15.92 1.89
N LEU A 42 -8.93 14.86 2.32
CA LEU A 42 -9.42 13.89 3.29
C LEU A 42 -8.96 14.22 4.71
N GLU A 43 -9.82 13.97 5.68
CA GLU A 43 -9.52 14.02 7.11
C GLU A 43 -9.76 12.64 7.75
N PRO A 44 -8.73 12.03 8.36
CA PRO A 44 -8.95 10.82 9.15
C PRO A 44 -9.67 11.18 10.47
N PRO A 45 -10.31 10.20 11.13
CA PRO A 45 -10.88 10.38 12.45
C PRO A 45 -9.84 10.93 13.43
N ALA A 46 -10.27 11.88 14.26
CA ALA A 46 -9.40 12.51 15.26
C ALA A 46 -8.79 11.52 16.27
N SER A 47 -9.39 10.33 16.40
CA SER A 47 -8.90 9.23 17.24
C SER A 47 -9.51 7.92 16.74
N ARG A 48 -8.68 6.93 16.47
CA ARG A 48 -9.09 5.53 16.25
C ARG A 48 -8.30 4.63 17.20
N ASP A 49 -8.91 3.54 17.66
CA ASP A 49 -8.26 2.62 18.60
C ASP A 49 -7.05 1.89 17.97
N GLU A 50 -7.07 1.64 16.66
CA GLU A 50 -6.00 1.00 15.90
C GLU A 50 -5.92 1.58 14.48
N GLU A 51 -4.69 1.86 14.01
CA GLU A 51 -4.43 2.26 12.63
C GLU A 51 -4.70 1.09 11.69
N PRO A 52 -5.61 1.25 10.70
CA PRO A 52 -5.87 0.19 9.75
C PRO A 52 -4.58 -0.11 8.98
N SER A 53 -4.31 -1.40 8.83
CA SER A 53 -3.19 -1.91 8.06
C SER A 53 -3.61 -3.15 7.28
N TYR A 54 -3.06 -3.28 6.09
CA TYR A 54 -3.23 -4.41 5.21
C TYR A 54 -1.86 -4.96 4.89
N THR A 55 -1.72 -6.28 4.95
CA THR A 55 -0.46 -6.95 4.63
C THR A 55 -0.73 -8.14 3.74
N GLU A 56 0.02 -8.24 2.65
CA GLU A 56 -0.09 -9.35 1.73
C GLU A 56 1.27 -9.85 1.30
N GLU A 57 1.44 -11.17 1.31
CA GLU A 57 2.66 -11.85 0.88
C GLU A 57 2.47 -12.43 -0.53
N ILE A 58 3.43 -12.16 -1.40
CA ILE A 58 3.40 -12.51 -2.82
C ILE A 58 4.72 -13.18 -3.19
N THR A 59 4.66 -14.35 -3.81
CA THR A 59 5.85 -15.01 -4.34
C THR A 59 5.90 -14.86 -5.85
N ALA A 60 6.92 -14.18 -6.37
CA ALA A 60 7.07 -13.89 -7.79
C ALA A 60 8.54 -14.03 -8.24
N ASP A 61 8.74 -14.27 -9.53
CA ASP A 61 10.08 -14.30 -10.17
C ASP A 61 10.23 -13.02 -11.00
N VAL A 62 10.60 -11.91 -10.37
CA VAL A 62 10.66 -10.59 -11.00
C VAL A 62 12.01 -9.93 -10.75
N THR A 63 12.41 -9.04 -11.66
CA THR A 63 13.70 -8.31 -11.54
C THR A 63 13.50 -6.88 -11.06
N THR A 64 12.28 -6.37 -11.16
CA THR A 64 11.94 -4.98 -10.83
C THR A 64 10.53 -4.95 -10.29
N LEU A 65 10.36 -4.23 -9.19
CA LEU A 65 9.08 -3.93 -8.57
C LEU A 65 8.71 -2.48 -8.86
N ASP A 66 7.42 -2.23 -8.99
CA ASP A 66 6.83 -0.91 -9.20
C ASP A 66 5.43 -0.88 -8.60
N LEU A 67 5.27 -0.15 -7.51
CA LEU A 67 4.06 0.04 -6.73
C LEU A 67 3.47 1.36 -7.18
N GLN A 68 2.30 1.22 -7.77
CA GLN A 68 1.51 2.34 -8.19
C GLN A 68 0.34 2.47 -7.25
N TYR A 69 -0.11 3.69 -7.03
CA TYR A 69 -1.38 3.93 -6.38
C TYR A 69 -2.26 4.78 -7.28
N GLU A 70 -3.55 4.53 -7.22
CA GLU A 70 -4.59 5.32 -7.86
C GLU A 70 -5.67 5.63 -6.82
N ARG A 71 -6.26 6.82 -6.90
CA ARG A 71 -7.44 7.17 -6.11
C ARG A 71 -8.65 7.15 -7.03
N ASP A 72 -9.70 6.45 -6.62
CA ASP A 72 -11.02 6.49 -7.26
C ASP A 72 -12.05 7.15 -6.30
N ASP A 73 -13.32 7.25 -6.69
CA ASP A 73 -14.36 8.03 -5.98
C ASP A 73 -14.70 7.48 -4.59
N GLY A 74 -14.15 6.32 -4.20
CA GLY A 74 -14.42 5.68 -2.90
C GLY A 74 -13.21 5.06 -2.20
N GLY A 75 -11.98 5.37 -2.63
CA GLY A 75 -10.80 4.88 -1.93
C GLY A 75 -9.50 4.93 -2.72
N PHE A 76 -8.47 4.34 -2.13
CA PHE A 76 -7.14 4.18 -2.69
C PHE A 76 -6.89 2.75 -3.15
N GLU A 77 -6.36 2.58 -4.35
CA GLU A 77 -5.96 1.29 -4.89
C GLU A 77 -4.46 1.27 -5.10
N PHE A 78 -3.77 0.36 -4.40
CA PHE A 78 -2.34 0.11 -4.49
C PHE A 78 -2.09 -1.14 -5.32
N ARG A 79 -1.36 -1.02 -6.43
CA ARG A 79 -1.03 -2.13 -7.33
C ARG A 79 0.48 -2.35 -7.31
N LEU A 80 0.89 -3.54 -6.92
CA LEU A 80 2.28 -3.96 -7.03
C LEU A 80 2.49 -4.63 -8.38
N LEU A 81 3.31 -4.02 -9.22
CA LEU A 81 3.74 -4.56 -10.50
C LEU A 81 5.13 -5.16 -10.38
N GLY A 82 5.34 -6.28 -11.05
CA GLY A 82 6.61 -6.96 -11.15
C GLY A 82 6.93 -7.26 -12.61
N ASP A 83 8.04 -6.73 -13.12
CA ASP A 83 8.39 -6.77 -14.55
C ASP A 83 7.24 -6.28 -15.48
N ARG A 84 6.46 -5.29 -15.02
CA ARG A 84 5.26 -4.72 -15.69
C ARG A 84 4.02 -5.62 -15.68
N ASP A 85 4.05 -6.75 -15.01
CA ASP A 85 2.88 -7.60 -14.77
C ASP A 85 2.30 -7.35 -13.37
N GLU A 86 1.00 -7.46 -13.20
CA GLU A 86 0.37 -7.23 -11.89
C GLU A 86 0.62 -8.43 -10.97
N LEU A 87 1.31 -8.20 -9.86
CA LEU A 87 1.57 -9.22 -8.85
C LEU A 87 0.45 -9.30 -7.83
N THR A 88 0.05 -8.14 -7.29
CA THR A 88 -1.12 -8.01 -6.43
C THR A 88 -1.70 -6.61 -6.46
N ARG A 89 -2.90 -6.48 -5.88
CA ARG A 89 -3.61 -5.23 -5.66
C ARG A 89 -4.27 -5.20 -4.28
N VAL A 90 -4.11 -4.09 -3.59
CA VAL A 90 -4.74 -3.80 -2.29
C VAL A 90 -5.63 -2.59 -2.48
N ARG A 91 -6.89 -2.72 -2.07
CA ARG A 91 -7.85 -1.62 -2.09
C ARG A 91 -8.13 -1.19 -0.65
N VAL A 92 -8.00 0.11 -0.41
CA VAL A 92 -8.32 0.80 0.82
C VAL A 92 -9.55 1.64 0.56
N ASP A 93 -10.72 1.19 1.04
CA ASP A 93 -11.96 1.94 0.89
C ASP A 93 -12.05 3.04 1.96
N ASP A 94 -12.46 4.25 1.57
CA ASP A 94 -12.57 5.40 2.47
C ASP A 94 -13.54 5.09 3.63
N GLU A 95 -14.64 4.38 3.35
CA GLU A 95 -15.61 3.93 4.36
C GLU A 95 -15.02 2.88 5.33
N GLU A 96 -14.11 2.01 4.87
CA GLU A 96 -13.48 1.01 5.72
C GLU A 96 -12.46 1.66 6.66
N TRP A 97 -11.79 2.70 6.19
CA TRP A 97 -10.78 3.45 6.93
C TRP A 97 -11.36 4.69 7.64
N ASP A 98 -12.68 4.87 7.62
CA ASP A 98 -13.43 5.98 8.24
C ASP A 98 -12.95 7.37 7.80
N LEU A 99 -12.48 7.51 6.55
CA LEU A 99 -11.97 8.76 6.00
C LEU A 99 -13.12 9.69 5.58
N ASN A 100 -13.08 10.97 5.97
CA ASN A 100 -14.14 11.95 5.71
C ASN A 100 -13.69 13.16 4.89
#